data_AF-A0A7C1JD12-F1
#
_entry.id   AF-A0A7C1JD12-F1
#
_cell.length_a   1.000
_cell.length_b   1.000
_cell.length_c   1.000
_cell.angle_alpha   90.00
_cell.angle_beta   90.00
_cell.angle_gamma   90.00
#
_symmetry.space_group_name_H-M   'P 1'
#
loop_
_entity.id
_entity.type
_entity.pdbx_description
1 polymer ?
#
loop_
_entity_poly.entity_id
_entity_poly.type
_entity_poly.pdbx_seq_one_letter_code
_entity_poly.pdbx_strand_id
1 'polypeptide(L)'
;MKKIFFLVFIFLINSKVHSQTCYITNISPVNFGIYDVASLTPTDSTGSVTILCDRRIQATIYLDRGLYAKNYSTRLMKHSTLNEFLSYNLFTSSDRTTIWGDGSGGSSYVVINARRNRPATAIIYGRISERQNVSIGNYNDVVTVTILP
;
A
#
# COMPACT_ATOMS: atom_id res chain seq x y z
N MET A 1 -67.07 24.44 8.94
CA MET A 1 -66.33 23.53 8.04
C MET A 1 -64.99 24.16 7.68
N LYS A 2 -63.87 23.70 8.26
CA LYS A 2 -62.52 24.18 7.91
C LYS A 2 -61.82 23.06 7.12
N LYS A 3 -61.62 23.26 5.80
CA LYS A 3 -60.87 22.32 4.95
C LYS A 3 -59.44 22.82 4.85
N ILE A 4 -58.49 22.01 5.30
CA ILE A 4 -57.05 22.26 5.21
C ILE A 4 -56.52 21.56 3.96
N PHE A 5 -55.82 22.31 3.11
CA PHE A 5 -55.21 21.80 1.89
C PHE A 5 -53.72 21.56 2.18
N PHE A 6 -53.28 20.29 2.13
CA PHE A 6 -51.86 19.94 2.24
C PHE A 6 -51.28 19.77 0.84
N LEU A 7 -50.22 20.52 0.55
CA LEU A 7 -49.49 20.47 -0.71
C LEU A 7 -48.11 19.86 -0.43
N VAL A 8 -47.86 18.66 -0.98
CA VAL A 8 -46.55 17.98 -0.90
C VAL A 8 -45.74 18.34 -2.13
N PHE A 9 -44.67 19.11 -1.96
CA PHE A 9 -43.67 19.35 -3.00
C PHE A 9 -42.64 18.22 -2.98
N ILE A 10 -42.58 17.40 -4.03
CA ILE A 10 -41.50 16.42 -4.24
C ILE A 10 -40.45 17.06 -5.14
N PHE A 11 -39.26 17.32 -4.59
CA PHE A 11 -38.09 17.74 -5.37
C PHE A 11 -37.27 16.51 -5.79
N LEU A 12 -37.22 16.21 -7.08
CA LEU A 12 -36.28 15.25 -7.65
C LEU A 12 -34.93 15.94 -7.84
N ILE A 13 -34.02 15.77 -6.87
CA ILE A 13 -32.62 16.14 -7.04
C ILE A 13 -31.93 15.10 -7.94
N ASN A 14 -31.52 15.51 -9.14
CA ASN A 14 -30.57 14.75 -9.95
C ASN A 14 -29.21 14.76 -9.23
N SER A 15 -28.92 13.74 -8.43
CA SER A 15 -27.59 13.54 -7.88
C SER A 15 -26.64 13.24 -9.05
N LYS A 16 -25.72 14.16 -9.34
CA LYS A 16 -24.56 13.85 -10.17
C LYS A 16 -23.70 12.85 -9.39
N VAL A 17 -23.99 11.56 -9.51
CA VAL A 17 -23.02 10.50 -9.17
C VAL A 17 -21.89 10.65 -10.17
N HIS A 18 -20.83 11.32 -9.75
CA HIS A 18 -19.57 11.18 -10.45
C HIS A 18 -18.84 10.04 -9.77
N SER A 19 -18.66 8.93 -10.48
CA SER A 19 -17.73 7.90 -10.05
C SER A 19 -16.38 8.59 -9.86
N GLN A 20 -15.89 8.57 -8.64
CA GLN A 20 -14.58 9.08 -8.36
C GLN A 20 -13.55 8.04 -8.71
N THR A 21 -12.65 8.38 -9.62
CA THR A 21 -11.72 7.39 -10.17
C THR A 21 -10.29 7.79 -9.83
N CYS A 22 -9.66 6.96 -8.99
CA CYS A 22 -8.23 6.93 -8.81
C CYS A 22 -7.73 5.56 -9.27
N TYR A 23 -6.62 5.53 -10.00
CA TYR A 23 -6.01 4.28 -10.47
C TYR A 23 -4.49 4.35 -10.42
N ILE A 24 -3.86 3.17 -10.33
CA ILE A 24 -2.41 3.02 -10.39
C ILE A 24 -1.96 3.24 -11.83
N THR A 25 -1.02 4.16 -12.05
CA THR A 25 -0.39 4.37 -13.37
C THR A 25 0.97 3.69 -13.47
N ASN A 26 1.68 3.53 -12.35
CA ASN A 26 2.98 2.87 -12.33
C ASN A 26 3.28 2.28 -10.95
N ILE A 27 3.99 1.15 -10.95
CA ILE A 27 4.59 0.54 -9.76
C ILE A 27 6.06 0.30 -10.06
N SER A 28 6.93 0.76 -9.17
CA SER A 28 8.32 0.33 -9.10
C SER A 28 8.46 -0.66 -7.94
N PRO A 29 8.89 -1.91 -8.21
CA PRO A 29 9.06 -2.90 -7.14
C PRO A 29 10.17 -2.48 -6.17
N VAL A 30 10.07 -2.97 -4.94
CA VAL A 30 11.17 -2.90 -3.97
C VAL A 30 12.15 -4.02 -4.32
N ASN A 31 13.30 -3.68 -4.89
CA ASN A 31 14.35 -4.63 -5.21
C ASN A 31 15.53 -4.46 -4.23
N PHE A 32 15.74 -5.44 -3.36
CA PHE A 32 16.81 -5.40 -2.37
C PHE A 32 18.21 -5.69 -2.95
N GLY A 33 18.30 -6.20 -4.19
CA GLY A 33 19.57 -6.58 -4.78
C GLY A 33 20.23 -7.74 -4.03
N ILE A 34 21.53 -7.62 -3.79
CA ILE A 34 22.31 -8.65 -3.09
C ILE A 34 22.17 -8.44 -1.58
N TYR A 35 21.66 -9.45 -0.90
CA TYR A 35 21.64 -9.53 0.57
C TYR A 35 22.83 -10.35 1.07
N ASP A 36 23.65 -9.76 1.95
CA ASP A 36 24.77 -10.45 2.60
C ASP A 36 24.36 -10.90 4.01
N VAL A 37 24.32 -12.22 4.22
CA VAL A 37 23.97 -12.84 5.49
C VAL A 37 24.94 -12.50 6.62
N ALA A 38 26.18 -12.12 6.31
CA ALA A 38 27.20 -11.74 7.29
C ALA A 38 27.20 -10.23 7.61
N SER A 39 26.44 -9.43 6.85
CA SER A 39 26.36 -7.98 7.04
C SER A 39 25.91 -7.64 8.46
N LEU A 40 26.49 -6.59 9.03
CA LEU A 40 26.12 -6.03 10.33
C LEU A 40 25.04 -4.96 10.23
N THR A 41 24.71 -4.55 9.01
CA THR A 41 23.74 -3.50 8.73
C THR A 41 22.58 -4.05 7.91
N PRO A 42 21.37 -3.54 8.11
CA PRO A 42 20.21 -3.96 7.33
C PRO A 42 20.39 -3.63 5.85
N THR A 43 19.77 -4.43 4.99
CA THR A 43 19.69 -4.14 3.55
C THR A 43 18.41 -3.36 3.28
N ASP A 44 18.60 -2.11 2.91
CA ASP A 44 17.53 -1.16 2.66
C ASP A 44 17.33 -0.94 1.16
N SER A 45 16.07 -0.78 0.75
CA SER A 45 15.73 -0.44 -0.64
C SER A 45 14.46 0.41 -0.69
N THR A 46 14.11 0.91 -1.88
CA THR A 46 12.90 1.69 -2.11
C THR A 46 12.18 1.22 -3.36
N GLY A 47 10.86 1.31 -3.32
CA GLY A 47 9.96 1.18 -4.46
C GLY A 47 8.98 2.34 -4.48
N SER A 48 8.00 2.30 -5.38
CA SER A 48 7.00 3.37 -5.44
C SER A 48 5.70 2.94 -6.08
N VAL A 49 4.61 3.57 -5.65
CA VAL A 49 3.30 3.49 -6.30
C VAL A 49 2.93 4.88 -6.79
N THR A 50 2.69 5.02 -8.08
CA THR A 50 2.20 6.28 -8.68
C THR A 50 0.75 6.13 -9.07
N ILE A 51 -0.06 7.11 -8.66
CA ILE A 51 -1.50 7.12 -8.83
C ILE A 51 -1.92 8.35 -9.63
N LEU A 52 -3.04 8.25 -10.34
CA LEU A 52 -3.68 9.36 -11.00
C LEU A 52 -5.16 9.37 -10.66
N CYS A 53 -5.68 10.55 -10.29
CA CYS A 53 -7.08 10.76 -9.97
C CYS A 53 -7.71 11.80 -10.91
N ASP A 54 -8.95 11.57 -11.30
CA ASP A 54 -9.73 12.45 -12.18
C ASP A 54 -10.17 13.78 -11.51
N ARG A 55 -10.00 13.87 -10.19
CA ARG A 55 -10.39 14.99 -9.32
C ARG A 55 -9.40 15.19 -8.18
N ARG A 56 -9.56 16.29 -7.45
CA ARG A 56 -8.83 16.52 -6.19
C ARG A 56 -9.47 15.69 -5.09
N ILE A 57 -8.73 14.74 -4.53
CA ILE A 57 -9.16 13.92 -3.39
C ILE A 57 -8.00 13.41 -2.56
N GLN A 58 -8.31 13.04 -1.33
CA GLN A 58 -7.47 12.24 -0.46
C GLN A 58 -7.62 10.75 -0.78
N ALA A 59 -6.70 10.18 -1.56
CA ALA A 59 -6.66 8.75 -1.82
C ALA A 59 -5.86 8.02 -0.73
N THR A 60 -6.37 6.88 -0.28
CA THR A 60 -5.68 6.00 0.67
C THR A 60 -5.08 4.80 -0.05
N ILE A 61 -3.84 4.46 0.27
CA ILE A 61 -3.07 3.37 -0.31
C ILE A 61 -2.77 2.34 0.78
N TYR A 62 -3.27 1.14 0.56
CA TYR A 62 -3.08 -0.01 1.43
C TYR A 62 -2.13 -1.01 0.77
N LEU A 63 -1.29 -1.64 1.57
CA LEU A 63 -0.48 -2.80 1.18
C LEU A 63 -0.96 -4.01 1.96
N ASP A 64 -1.10 -5.16 1.33
CA ASP A 64 -1.37 -6.41 2.05
C ASP A 64 -0.10 -7.00 2.69
N ARG A 65 -0.23 -8.13 3.37
CA ARG A 65 0.88 -8.81 4.06
C ARG A 65 1.82 -9.60 3.13
N GLY A 66 1.56 -9.61 1.82
CA GLY A 66 2.22 -10.52 0.90
C GLY A 66 1.65 -11.95 0.95
N LEU A 67 2.22 -12.85 0.13
CA LEU A 67 1.71 -14.21 -0.05
C LEU A 67 1.98 -15.12 1.16
N TYR A 68 3.12 -14.94 1.83
CA TYR A 68 3.66 -15.95 2.74
C TYR A 68 3.58 -15.58 4.23
N ALA A 69 3.51 -14.29 4.55
CA ALA A 69 3.46 -13.81 5.93
C ALA A 69 2.10 -14.08 6.56
N LYS A 70 1.98 -14.19 7.90
CA LYS A 70 0.67 -14.32 8.59
C LYS A 70 0.12 -12.98 9.10
N ASN A 71 0.96 -11.96 9.21
CA ASN A 71 0.64 -10.64 9.76
C ASN A 71 1.55 -9.57 9.13
N TYR A 72 1.35 -8.30 9.49
CA TYR A 72 2.14 -7.17 8.97
C TYR A 72 3.46 -6.95 9.71
N SER A 73 3.63 -7.47 10.94
CA SER A 73 4.86 -7.23 11.72
C SER A 73 6.09 -7.82 11.06
N THR A 74 5.92 -8.89 10.28
CA THR A 74 6.99 -9.53 9.54
C THR A 74 6.46 -10.09 8.23
N ARG A 75 6.84 -9.47 7.11
CA ARG A 75 6.58 -10.03 5.78
C ARG A 75 7.65 -11.06 5.42
N LEU A 76 7.33 -11.99 4.53
CA LEU A 76 8.21 -13.12 4.18
C LEU A 76 8.33 -13.25 2.67
N MET A 77 9.56 -13.26 2.16
CA MET A 77 9.87 -13.73 0.82
C MET A 77 10.22 -15.21 0.86
N LYS A 78 9.77 -15.99 -0.13
CA LYS A 78 10.04 -17.42 -0.22
C LYS A 78 11.19 -17.70 -1.18
N HIS A 79 12.08 -18.63 -0.79
CA HIS A 79 13.10 -19.16 -1.67
C HIS A 79 12.45 -19.84 -2.89
N SER A 80 13.00 -19.64 -4.09
CA SER A 80 12.40 -20.12 -5.34
C SER A 80 12.26 -21.64 -5.42
N THR A 81 13.14 -22.40 -4.77
CA THR A 81 13.17 -23.88 -4.84
C THR A 81 13.14 -24.58 -3.49
N LEU A 82 13.32 -23.86 -2.38
CA LEU A 82 13.44 -24.43 -1.03
C LEU A 82 12.24 -23.99 -0.20
N ASN A 83 11.89 -24.77 0.82
CA ASN A 83 10.88 -24.35 1.80
C ASN A 83 11.50 -23.46 2.88
N GLU A 84 12.06 -22.34 2.44
CA GLU A 84 12.80 -21.40 3.26
C GLU A 84 12.31 -19.97 3.00
N PHE A 85 12.39 -19.12 4.01
CA PHE A 85 11.85 -17.77 3.96
C PHE A 85 12.84 -16.74 4.48
N LEU A 86 12.91 -15.60 3.79
CA LEU A 86 13.67 -14.42 4.19
C LEU A 86 12.69 -13.35 4.64
N SER A 87 12.86 -12.85 5.87
CA SER A 87 11.98 -11.84 6.44
C SER A 87 12.33 -10.45 5.93
N TYR A 88 11.30 -9.64 5.70
CA TYR A 88 11.45 -8.24 5.33
C TYR A 88 10.26 -7.44 5.86
N ASN A 89 10.31 -6.13 5.73
CA ASN A 89 9.11 -5.32 5.89
C ASN A 89 9.13 -4.06 5.02
N LEU A 90 7.95 -3.45 4.87
CA LEU A 90 7.70 -2.24 4.10
C LEU A 90 7.17 -1.15 5.03
N PHE A 91 7.66 0.07 4.84
CA PHE A 91 7.44 1.19 5.75
C PHE A 91 6.98 2.42 4.98
N THR A 92 6.28 3.31 5.69
CA THR A 92 5.70 4.55 5.14
C THR A 92 6.73 5.66 4.94
N SER A 93 7.91 5.55 5.59
CA SER A 93 8.92 6.61 5.70
C SER A 93 10.34 6.03 5.75
N SER A 94 11.33 6.89 5.47
CA SER A 94 12.75 6.51 5.46
C SER A 94 13.34 6.21 6.83
N ASP A 95 12.69 6.62 7.93
CA ASP A 95 13.09 6.21 9.28
C ASP A 95 12.71 4.75 9.59
N ARG A 96 11.79 4.17 8.81
CA ARG A 96 11.30 2.79 8.93
C ARG A 96 10.77 2.46 10.32
N THR A 97 10.05 3.40 10.93
CA THR A 97 9.40 3.20 12.24
C THR A 97 7.97 2.71 12.09
N THR A 98 7.30 3.07 11.01
CA THR A 98 5.88 2.77 10.78
C THR A 98 5.71 1.78 9.65
N ILE A 99 5.25 0.57 9.99
CA ILE A 99 4.97 -0.49 9.01
C ILE A 99 3.80 -0.06 8.14
N TRP A 100 4.01 -0.11 6.83
CA TRP A 100 2.94 0.13 5.86
C TRP A 100 2.15 -1.16 5.67
N GLY A 101 0.86 -1.13 5.95
CA GLY A 101 -0.09 -2.23 5.74
C GLY A 101 -1.49 -1.67 5.48
N ASP A 102 -2.49 -2.26 6.13
CA ASP A 102 -3.89 -1.89 5.97
C ASP A 102 -4.51 -1.10 7.14
N GLY A 103 -3.74 -0.84 8.19
CA GLY A 103 -4.23 -0.26 9.45
C GLY A 103 -4.54 -1.29 10.53
N SER A 104 -4.52 -2.59 10.22
CA SER A 104 -4.66 -3.67 11.18
C SER A 104 -3.29 -4.16 11.68
N GLY A 105 -3.28 -4.90 12.80
CA GLY A 105 -2.08 -5.56 13.30
C GLY A 105 -0.92 -4.60 13.64
N GLY A 106 -1.22 -3.35 13.99
CA GLY A 106 -0.22 -2.31 14.27
C GLY A 106 0.41 -1.67 13.02
N SER A 107 -0.06 -2.01 11.82
CA SER A 107 0.35 -1.34 10.58
C SER A 107 -0.39 -0.02 10.38
N SER A 108 0.07 0.80 9.45
CA SER A 108 -0.59 2.03 8.99
C SER A 108 -0.70 2.03 7.48
N TYR A 109 -1.67 2.77 6.95
CA TYR A 109 -1.80 3.04 5.51
C TYR A 109 -1.26 4.43 5.17
N VAL A 110 -1.03 4.69 3.89
CA VAL A 110 -0.56 6.00 3.41
C VAL A 110 -1.72 6.75 2.78
N VAL A 111 -1.79 8.05 3.06
CA VAL A 111 -2.81 8.94 2.54
C VAL A 111 -2.15 10.00 1.66
N ILE A 112 -2.63 10.16 0.43
CA ILE A 112 -2.12 11.14 -0.53
C ILE A 112 -3.24 12.09 -0.95
N ASN A 113 -2.96 13.39 -0.84
CA ASN A 113 -3.80 14.44 -1.39
C ASN A 113 -3.54 14.58 -2.90
N ALA A 114 -4.21 13.73 -3.69
CA ALA A 114 -4.14 13.75 -5.15
C ALA A 114 -4.78 15.02 -5.72
N ARG A 115 -4.18 15.53 -6.79
CA ARG A 115 -4.73 16.65 -7.57
C ARG A 115 -5.27 16.11 -8.89
N ARG A 116 -6.34 16.73 -9.38
CA ARG A 116 -6.96 16.39 -10.66
C ARG A 116 -5.93 16.29 -11.77
N ASN A 117 -5.87 15.13 -12.42
CA ASN A 117 -5.00 14.84 -13.56
C ASN A 117 -3.52 15.15 -13.31
N ARG A 118 -3.05 15.04 -12.07
CA ARG A 118 -1.63 15.14 -11.73
C ARG A 118 -1.18 13.85 -11.03
N PRO A 119 -0.16 13.15 -11.56
CA PRO A 119 0.39 11.98 -10.88
C PRO A 119 0.86 12.33 -9.47
N ALA A 120 0.56 11.45 -8.53
CA ALA A 120 1.08 11.53 -7.17
C ALA A 120 1.76 10.20 -6.81
N THR A 121 2.92 10.28 -6.19
CA THR A 121 3.77 9.12 -5.93
C THR A 121 3.93 8.90 -4.43
N ALA A 122 3.71 7.67 -4.00
CA ALA A 122 4.04 7.18 -2.68
C ALA A 122 5.33 6.35 -2.74
N ILE A 123 6.33 6.67 -1.91
CA ILE A 123 7.57 5.89 -1.84
C ILE A 123 7.40 4.78 -0.81
N ILE A 124 7.66 3.54 -1.23
CA ILE A 124 7.70 2.37 -0.36
C ILE A 124 9.14 2.22 0.14
N TYR A 125 9.34 2.20 1.45
CA TYR A 125 10.66 1.95 2.04
C TYR A 125 10.74 0.50 2.50
N GLY A 126 11.63 -0.28 1.90
CA GLY A 126 11.86 -1.67 2.27
C GLY A 126 13.06 -1.84 3.19
N ARG A 127 13.01 -2.87 4.04
CA ARG A 127 14.17 -3.36 4.79
C ARG A 127 14.15 -4.88 4.94
N ILE A 128 15.32 -5.48 4.75
CA ILE A 128 15.68 -6.80 5.26
C ILE A 128 16.60 -6.57 6.46
N SER A 129 16.26 -7.10 7.64
CA SER A 129 17.12 -7.02 8.81
C SER A 129 18.41 -7.83 8.60
N GLU A 130 19.48 -7.37 9.21
CA GLU A 130 20.79 -8.01 9.15
C GLU A 130 20.79 -9.44 9.70
N ARG A 131 21.78 -10.24 9.31
CA ARG A 131 22.13 -11.54 9.92
C ARG A 131 21.03 -12.61 9.92
N GLN A 132 20.07 -12.53 9.01
CA GLN A 132 19.20 -13.67 8.71
C GLN A 132 20.01 -14.76 8.00
N ASN A 133 20.16 -15.91 8.68
CA ASN A 133 20.85 -17.08 8.14
C ASN A 133 19.91 -17.83 7.20
N VAL A 134 20.09 -17.59 5.90
CA VAL A 134 19.29 -18.17 4.83
C VAL A 134 20.20 -18.74 3.74
N SER A 135 19.73 -19.75 3.01
CA SER A 135 20.44 -20.34 1.89
C SER A 135 20.66 -19.35 0.75
N ILE A 136 21.72 -19.53 -0.03
CA ILE A 136 21.95 -18.70 -1.21
C ILE A 136 20.90 -19.01 -2.29
N GLY A 137 20.30 -17.95 -2.84
CA GLY A 137 19.37 -18.06 -3.96
C GLY A 137 18.39 -16.90 -4.02
N ASN A 138 17.38 -17.04 -4.87
CA ASN A 138 16.40 -16.00 -5.12
C ASN A 138 15.22 -16.13 -4.16
N TYR A 139 14.92 -15.05 -3.45
CA TYR A 139 13.76 -14.92 -2.59
C TYR A 139 12.77 -13.91 -3.19
N ASN A 140 11.49 -14.28 -3.28
CA ASN A 140 10.46 -13.41 -3.85
C ASN A 140 9.19 -13.43 -3.00
N ASP A 141 8.44 -12.34 -3.04
CA ASP A 141 7.08 -12.21 -2.49
C ASP A 141 6.24 -11.36 -3.45
N VAL A 142 4.92 -11.46 -3.36
CA VAL A 142 3.99 -10.60 -4.10
C VAL A 142 3.09 -9.90 -3.10
N VAL A 143 3.21 -8.58 -3.03
CA VAL A 143 2.39 -7.70 -2.18
C VAL A 143 1.36 -6.99 -3.04
N THR A 144 0.09 -7.07 -2.65
CA THR A 144 -1.00 -6.38 -3.35
C THR A 144 -1.12 -4.94 -2.87
N VAL A 145 -1.28 -4.02 -3.83
CA VAL A 145 -1.56 -2.60 -3.57
C VAL A 145 -3.04 -2.32 -3.85
N THR A 146 -3.74 -1.75 -2.87
CA THR A 146 -5.14 -1.33 -3.01
C THR A 146 -5.24 0.18 -2.83
N ILE A 147 -5.99 0.84 -3.72
CA ILE A 147 -6.28 2.28 -3.61
C ILE A 147 -7.77 2.47 -3.38
N LEU A 148 -8.12 3.25 -2.35
CA LEU A 148 -9.47 3.73 -2.13
C LEU A 148 -9.47 5.27 -2.22
N PRO A 149 -10.26 5.87 -3.13
CA PRO A 149 -10.45 7.32 -3.18
C PRO A 149 -11.22 7.84 -1.98
#